data_AF-A0A1V0H684-F1
#
_entry.id   AF-A0A1V0H684-F1
#
_cell.length_a   1.000
_cell.length_b   1.000
_cell.length_c   1.000
_cell.angle_alpha   90.00
_cell.angle_beta   90.00
_cell.angle_gamma   90.00
#
_symmetry.space_group_name_H-M   'P 1'
#
loop_
_entity.id
_entity.type
_entity.pdbx_description
1 polymer ?
#
loop_
_entity_poly.entity_id
_entity_poly.type
_entity_poly.pdbx_seq_one_letter_code
_entity_poly.pdbx_strand_id
1 'polypeptide(L)'
;MAKENENLESTEETVEEVVADKDAEQEHLDRQKEEEESIALASEKAKEKAKRAKTKKTRDAGKPSSGGRFLGGLALVAVSALVGAGAMYVSLGNKTTEETTLVSMKGDTVTVGDVFDSLKGSSQTQQSVLSATLQKALEKEYGSKVSKEDVDKAYKQASEQYGDQFSQVLAAYGQTEESYRNQIRTQKLVEYAVNQAAQKDLTEANYKAAYDNYTPNTEVQVVSTTDKAVADKVDSEAKAEGADFSQVAKDNSLEVTSKTVNSASQDFPADVLTAAFKQDANAVSDVVTVSNSSTGAATYYIVKTVSKSEKNADWKNYKDDLTKVIINGKKSDTNFTNSVIAKVLKKYNVKVVDKAFSAILDQYVTGSGASSSSSSSSSK
;
A
#
# COMPACT_ATOMS: atom_id res chain seq x y z
N MET A 1 -13.83 -65.84 20.46
CA MET A 1 -14.78 -64.75 20.76
C MET A 1 -14.00 -63.77 21.64
N ALA A 2 -13.18 -62.84 21.15
CA ALA A 2 -13.39 -61.70 20.24
C ALA A 2 -14.33 -60.61 20.80
N LYS A 3 -13.81 -59.36 20.80
CA LYS A 3 -14.41 -58.03 21.09
C LYS A 3 -14.34 -57.57 22.57
N GLU A 4 -14.03 -56.33 22.95
CA GLU A 4 -13.80 -55.03 22.28
C GLU A 4 -13.21 -54.04 23.33
N ASN A 5 -12.33 -53.12 22.93
CA ASN A 5 -12.12 -51.73 23.42
C ASN A 5 -10.73 -51.25 22.96
N GLU A 6 -10.58 -50.72 21.74
CA GLU A 6 -10.76 -49.31 21.31
C GLU A 6 -9.84 -48.27 21.98
N ASN A 7 -8.83 -47.91 21.18
CA ASN A 7 -8.51 -46.55 20.72
C ASN A 7 -7.82 -45.56 21.69
N LEU A 8 -6.48 -45.58 21.63
CA LEU A 8 -5.60 -44.45 21.92
C LEU A 8 -4.48 -44.48 20.87
N GLU A 9 -4.64 -43.73 19.78
CA GLU A 9 -3.53 -43.45 18.86
C GLU A 9 -3.23 -41.95 18.92
N SER A 10 -2.09 -41.66 19.54
CA SER A 10 -1.50 -40.35 19.77
C SER A 10 -0.82 -39.87 18.49
N THR A 11 -1.00 -38.59 18.20
CA THR A 11 -0.30 -37.81 17.18
C THR A 11 1.22 -37.88 17.35
N GLU A 12 1.91 -38.61 16.48
CA GLU A 12 3.34 -38.40 16.19
C GLU A 12 3.44 -37.48 14.97
N GLU A 13 3.55 -36.18 15.24
CA GLU A 13 4.03 -35.19 14.28
C GLU A 13 5.52 -35.46 14.08
N THR A 14 5.91 -35.83 12.85
CA THR A 14 7.26 -36.31 12.56
C THR A 14 8.28 -35.17 12.65
N VAL A 15 9.35 -35.42 13.40
CA VAL A 15 10.42 -34.47 13.75
C VAL A 15 11.11 -33.83 12.53
N GLU A 16 11.00 -34.42 11.33
CA GLU A 16 11.54 -33.84 10.08
C GLU A 16 10.77 -32.60 9.59
N GLU A 17 9.44 -32.52 9.79
CA GLU A 17 8.63 -31.38 9.32
C GLU A 17 8.91 -30.12 10.17
N VAL A 18 9.13 -30.30 11.47
CA VAL A 18 9.43 -29.21 12.42
C VAL A 18 10.84 -28.63 12.23
N VAL A 19 11.79 -29.41 11.69
CA VAL A 19 13.16 -28.96 11.43
C VAL A 19 13.23 -28.18 10.11
N ALA A 20 12.52 -28.63 9.07
CA ALA A 20 12.46 -27.92 7.79
C ALA A 20 11.81 -26.53 7.89
N ASP A 21 10.79 -26.37 8.74
CA ASP A 21 10.10 -25.09 8.93
C ASP A 21 10.98 -24.06 9.69
N LYS A 22 11.83 -24.54 10.62
CA LYS A 22 12.78 -23.69 11.35
C LYS A 22 13.96 -23.23 10.49
N ASP A 23 14.47 -24.09 9.62
CA ASP A 23 15.55 -23.72 8.71
C ASP A 23 15.09 -22.70 7.66
N ALA A 24 13.84 -22.81 7.18
CA ALA A 24 13.23 -21.83 6.27
C ALA A 24 12.97 -20.47 6.96
N GLU A 25 12.55 -20.48 8.23
CA GLU A 25 12.33 -19.25 9.02
C GLU A 25 13.65 -18.54 9.32
N GLN A 26 14.73 -19.29 9.58
CA GLN A 26 16.07 -18.75 9.81
C GLN A 26 16.67 -18.13 8.53
N GLU A 27 16.52 -18.79 7.38
CA GLU A 27 16.99 -18.25 6.09
C GLU A 27 16.20 -16.98 5.68
N HIS A 28 14.93 -16.89 6.05
CA HIS A 28 14.12 -15.67 5.84
C HIS A 28 14.56 -14.52 6.76
N LEU A 29 14.91 -14.80 8.03
CA LEU A 29 15.46 -13.81 8.96
C LEU A 29 16.83 -13.30 8.52
N ASP A 30 17.69 -14.18 8.01
CA ASP A 30 19.02 -13.80 7.52
C ASP A 30 18.92 -12.94 6.25
N ARG A 31 17.99 -13.26 5.33
CA ARG A 31 17.69 -12.40 4.16
C ARG A 31 17.13 -11.03 4.56
N GLN A 32 16.25 -10.96 5.56
CA GLN A 32 15.76 -9.68 6.08
C GLN A 32 16.89 -8.85 6.69
N LYS A 33 17.81 -9.49 7.41
CA LYS A 33 18.96 -8.82 8.01
C LYS A 33 19.94 -8.29 6.96
N GLU A 34 20.22 -9.05 5.91
CA GLU A 34 21.03 -8.59 4.77
C GLU A 34 20.36 -7.42 4.03
N GLU A 35 19.04 -7.45 3.86
CA GLU A 35 18.29 -6.36 3.25
C GLU A 35 18.33 -5.10 4.13
N GLU A 36 18.17 -5.22 5.45
CA GLU A 36 18.31 -4.11 6.41
C GLU A 36 19.71 -3.51 6.43
N GLU A 37 20.76 -4.33 6.41
CA GLU A 37 22.15 -3.87 6.33
C GLU A 37 22.43 -3.15 5.00
N SER A 38 21.89 -3.65 3.88
CA SER A 38 22.03 -3.02 2.56
C SER A 38 21.33 -1.65 2.51
N ILE A 39 20.15 -1.52 3.14
CA ILE A 39 19.38 -0.27 3.25
C ILE A 39 20.10 0.72 4.17
N ALA A 40 20.65 0.26 5.30
CA ALA A 40 21.43 1.08 6.20
C ALA A 40 22.66 1.67 5.49
N LEU A 41 23.37 0.85 4.71
CA LEU A 41 24.57 1.25 3.95
C LEU A 41 24.23 2.20 2.79
N ALA A 42 23.08 2.01 2.13
CA ALA A 42 22.55 2.97 1.15
C ALA A 42 22.17 4.31 1.79
N SER A 43 21.58 4.28 2.99
CA SER A 43 21.22 5.49 3.74
C SER A 43 22.46 6.27 4.20
N GLU A 44 23.53 5.58 4.57
CA GLU A 44 24.79 6.19 4.97
C GLU A 44 25.48 6.84 3.77
N LYS A 45 25.53 6.15 2.62
CA LYS A 45 26.02 6.72 1.35
C LYS A 45 25.21 7.95 0.91
N ALA A 46 23.89 7.96 1.14
CA ALA A 46 23.04 9.12 0.86
C ALA A 46 23.34 10.29 1.80
N LYS A 47 23.54 10.02 3.11
CA LYS A 47 23.96 11.04 4.10
C LYS A 47 25.34 11.60 3.78
N GLU A 48 26.28 10.78 3.32
CA GLU A 48 27.63 11.20 2.95
C GLU A 48 27.62 12.07 1.67
N LYS A 49 26.83 11.69 0.65
CA LYS A 49 26.57 12.53 -0.53
C LYS A 49 25.92 13.87 -0.17
N ALA A 50 24.97 13.88 0.75
CA ALA A 50 24.32 15.10 1.23
C ALA A 50 25.29 16.01 2.01
N LYS A 51 26.21 15.45 2.81
CA LYS A 51 27.29 16.21 3.46
C LYS A 51 28.26 16.81 2.44
N ARG A 52 28.72 16.02 1.45
CA ARG A 52 29.60 16.49 0.36
C ARG A 52 28.96 17.58 -0.50
N ALA A 53 27.64 17.53 -0.72
CA ALA A 53 26.88 18.56 -1.44
C ALA A 53 26.78 19.88 -0.65
N LYS A 54 26.72 19.81 0.70
CA LYS A 54 26.70 21.01 1.57
C LYS A 54 28.07 21.69 1.66
N THR A 55 29.17 20.95 1.61
CA THR A 55 30.53 21.54 1.61
C THR A 55 30.88 22.25 0.29
N LYS A 56 30.19 21.93 -0.81
CA LYS A 56 30.42 22.56 -2.12
C LYS A 56 29.62 23.86 -2.32
N LYS A 57 28.65 24.17 -1.45
CA LYS A 57 27.71 25.29 -1.58
C LYS A 57 28.15 26.60 -0.89
N THR A 58 29.43 26.72 -0.50
CA THR A 58 30.02 27.97 0.02
C THR A 58 30.93 28.70 -0.97
N ARG A 59 30.94 28.32 -2.25
CA ARG A 59 31.46 29.17 -3.34
C ARG A 59 30.42 29.26 -4.45
N ASP A 60 30.16 30.49 -4.87
CA ASP A 60 29.17 30.96 -5.83
C ASP A 60 27.70 31.00 -5.39
N ALA A 61 27.29 32.22 -5.03
CA ALA A 61 25.90 32.64 -4.93
C ALA A 61 25.46 33.17 -6.31
N GLY A 62 24.39 32.58 -6.89
CA GLY A 62 23.79 33.08 -8.12
C GLY A 62 22.53 32.34 -8.55
N LYS A 63 21.37 32.93 -8.24
CA LYS A 63 20.02 32.76 -8.84
C LYS A 63 19.24 31.44 -8.58
N PRO A 64 17.92 31.49 -8.28
CA PRO A 64 17.15 30.30 -7.92
C PRO A 64 16.70 29.54 -9.17
N SER A 65 17.07 28.25 -9.24
CA SER A 65 16.61 27.29 -10.24
C SER A 65 15.60 26.36 -9.56
N SER A 66 14.33 26.48 -9.97
CA SER A 66 13.26 25.53 -9.69
C SER A 66 13.53 24.21 -10.42
N GLY A 67 13.84 23.16 -9.67
CA GLY A 67 14.10 21.83 -10.21
C GLY A 67 14.06 20.80 -9.08
N GLY A 68 12.85 20.61 -8.52
CA GLY A 68 12.60 19.62 -7.50
C GLY A 68 12.61 18.23 -8.11
N ARG A 69 13.63 17.45 -7.76
CA ARG A 69 13.79 16.04 -8.11
C ARG A 69 12.73 15.23 -7.36
N PHE A 70 11.67 14.81 -8.03
CA PHE A 70 10.70 13.87 -7.48
C PHE A 70 11.12 12.46 -7.89
N LEU A 71 11.73 11.74 -6.93
CA LEU A 71 11.96 10.32 -7.05
C LEU A 71 10.60 9.62 -7.01
N GLY A 72 10.26 8.97 -8.12
CA GLY A 72 9.15 8.05 -8.21
C GLY A 72 9.34 6.84 -7.30
N GLY A 73 8.21 6.21 -6.97
CA GLY A 73 8.18 4.93 -6.27
C GLY A 73 7.63 5.03 -4.86
N LEU A 74 6.32 5.27 -4.74
CA LEU A 74 5.47 4.52 -3.82
C LEU A 74 4.03 4.78 -4.24
N ALA A 75 3.44 3.82 -4.95
CA ALA A 75 2.00 3.73 -5.09
C ALA A 75 1.43 3.41 -3.71
N LEU A 76 1.20 4.47 -2.92
CA LEU A 76 0.40 4.35 -1.72
C LEU A 76 -1.01 4.03 -2.21
N VAL A 77 -1.40 2.76 -2.10
CA VAL A 77 -2.79 2.33 -2.33
C VAL A 77 -3.67 3.28 -1.55
N ALA A 78 -4.41 4.11 -2.28
CA ALA A 78 -5.28 5.12 -1.72
C ALA A 78 -6.39 4.41 -0.95
N VAL A 79 -6.17 4.20 0.34
CA VAL A 79 -7.28 4.16 1.29
C VAL A 79 -7.82 5.58 1.27
N SER A 80 -8.82 5.76 0.41
CA SER A 80 -9.69 6.92 0.24
C SER A 80 -9.66 7.86 1.44
N ALA A 81 -9.28 9.11 1.17
CA ALA A 81 -9.29 10.28 2.04
C ALA A 81 -10.22 10.13 3.25
N LEU A 82 -9.66 9.71 4.37
CA LEU A 82 -10.19 10.02 5.69
C LEU A 82 -9.86 11.50 5.93
N VAL A 83 -10.73 12.39 5.46
CA VAL A 83 -10.67 13.83 5.80
C VAL A 83 -10.91 13.93 7.29
N GLY A 84 -9.84 13.88 8.07
CA GLY A 84 -9.84 13.88 9.51
C GLY A 84 -10.30 15.20 10.10
N ALA A 85 -11.58 15.56 9.97
CA ALA A 85 -12.20 16.57 10.85
C ALA A 85 -12.44 16.01 12.28
N GLY A 86 -11.60 15.07 12.73
CA GLY A 86 -11.75 14.34 13.99
C GLY A 86 -10.47 14.25 14.82
N ALA A 87 -9.37 14.93 14.45
CA ALA A 87 -8.24 15.09 15.35
C ALA A 87 -8.37 16.36 16.18
N MET A 88 -9.40 16.42 17.02
CA MET A 88 -9.22 17.04 18.33
C MET A 88 -9.05 15.93 19.36
N TYR A 89 -8.07 15.06 19.13
CA TYR A 89 -7.35 14.48 20.26
C TYR A 89 -6.55 15.62 20.88
N VAL A 90 -7.20 16.44 21.70
CA VAL A 90 -6.44 17.04 22.80
C VAL A 90 -5.88 15.85 23.55
N SER A 91 -4.55 15.74 23.60
CA SER A 91 -3.85 14.87 24.53
C SER A 91 -4.19 15.33 25.95
N LEU A 92 -5.40 14.99 26.41
CA LEU A 92 -5.85 15.07 27.79
C LEU A 92 -5.76 13.63 28.29
N GLY A 93 -4.65 13.32 28.99
CA GLY A 93 -4.38 11.97 29.47
C GLY A 93 -5.55 11.42 30.30
N ASN A 94 -5.85 10.13 30.12
CA ASN A 94 -6.68 9.20 30.91
C ASN A 94 -7.96 9.70 31.66
N LYS A 95 -8.45 10.93 31.47
CA LYS A 95 -9.56 11.53 32.24
C LYS A 95 -10.52 12.36 31.40
N THR A 96 -10.55 12.18 30.09
CA THR A 96 -11.58 12.80 29.25
C THR A 96 -12.86 11.98 29.35
N THR A 97 -13.92 12.60 29.85
CA THR A 97 -15.29 12.05 29.94
C THR A 97 -16.23 12.92 29.12
N GLU A 98 -17.47 12.46 28.90
CA GLU A 98 -18.51 13.26 28.22
C GLU A 98 -18.69 14.64 28.88
N GLU A 99 -18.60 14.71 30.20
CA GLU A 99 -18.70 15.93 31.02
C GLU A 99 -17.49 16.88 30.92
N THR A 100 -16.42 16.49 30.22
CA THR A 100 -15.22 17.32 30.13
C THR A 100 -15.52 18.58 29.32
N THR A 101 -15.40 19.74 29.96
CA THR A 101 -15.59 21.05 29.31
C THR A 101 -14.50 21.31 28.27
N LEU A 102 -14.91 21.61 27.04
CA LEU A 102 -14.04 22.02 25.94
C LEU A 102 -14.00 23.55 25.80
N VAL A 103 -15.16 24.20 25.91
CA VAL A 103 -15.29 25.66 25.84
C VAL A 103 -16.22 26.12 26.95
N SER A 104 -15.83 27.16 27.69
CA SER A 104 -16.69 27.82 28.67
C SER A 104 -17.07 29.21 28.17
N MET A 105 -18.34 29.57 28.35
CA MET A 105 -18.87 30.89 28.04
C MET A 105 -19.71 31.41 29.21
N LYS A 106 -20.07 32.69 29.15
CA LYS A 106 -20.87 33.30 30.23
C LYS A 106 -22.24 32.62 30.30
N GLY A 107 -22.42 31.79 31.32
CA GLY A 107 -23.68 31.09 31.61
C GLY A 107 -23.79 29.69 31.02
N ASP A 108 -22.77 29.17 30.32
CA ASP A 108 -22.84 27.83 29.73
C ASP A 108 -21.47 27.21 29.41
N THR A 109 -21.45 25.93 29.06
CA THR A 109 -20.26 25.18 28.63
C THR A 109 -20.57 24.26 27.47
N VAL A 110 -19.62 24.12 26.56
CA VAL A 110 -19.61 23.06 25.54
C VAL A 110 -18.73 21.94 26.05
N THR A 111 -19.29 20.73 26.14
CA THR A 111 -18.61 19.52 26.64
C THR A 111 -18.22 18.58 25.51
N VAL A 112 -17.45 17.54 25.83
CA VAL A 112 -17.13 16.44 24.89
C VAL A 112 -18.41 15.71 24.45
N GLY A 113 -19.36 15.49 25.36
CA GLY A 113 -20.64 14.86 25.06
C GLY A 113 -21.44 15.64 24.02
N ASP A 114 -21.55 16.97 24.20
CA ASP A 114 -22.26 17.85 23.26
C ASP A 114 -21.68 17.76 21.84
N VAL A 115 -20.35 17.78 21.73
CA VAL A 115 -19.66 17.67 20.44
C VAL A 115 -19.86 16.27 19.85
N PHE A 116 -19.70 15.21 20.64
CA PHE A 116 -19.88 13.84 20.15
C PHE A 116 -21.31 13.60 19.66
N ASP A 117 -22.33 14.01 20.41
CA ASP A 117 -23.73 13.85 20.01
C ASP A 117 -24.07 14.63 18.74
N SER A 118 -23.48 15.82 18.55
CA SER A 118 -23.66 16.59 17.32
C SER A 118 -23.00 15.93 16.10
N LEU A 119 -21.93 15.14 16.30
CA LEU A 119 -21.12 14.57 15.23
C LEU A 119 -21.33 13.07 14.99
N LYS A 120 -21.91 12.31 15.93
CA LYS A 120 -21.94 10.83 15.88
C LYS A 120 -22.70 10.26 14.68
N GLY A 121 -23.68 11.00 14.15
CA GLY A 121 -24.42 10.63 12.95
C GLY A 121 -23.71 10.97 11.63
N SER A 122 -22.59 11.72 11.67
CA SER A 122 -21.85 12.07 10.45
C SER A 122 -21.09 10.87 9.89
N SER A 123 -20.97 10.79 8.57
CA SER A 123 -20.17 9.74 7.89
C SER A 123 -18.72 9.73 8.36
N GLN A 124 -18.18 10.91 8.71
CA GLN A 124 -16.82 11.05 9.21
C GLN A 124 -16.64 10.36 10.57
N THR A 125 -17.52 10.63 11.54
CA THR A 125 -17.45 10.00 12.86
C THR A 125 -17.70 8.49 12.77
N GLN A 126 -18.64 8.07 11.93
CA GLN A 126 -18.87 6.65 11.66
C GLN A 126 -17.60 5.95 11.13
N GLN A 127 -16.91 6.56 10.16
CA GLN A 127 -15.66 6.02 9.62
C GLN A 127 -14.53 6.02 10.66
N SER A 128 -14.45 7.04 11.51
CA SER A 128 -13.49 7.07 12.63
C SER A 128 -13.73 5.94 13.63
N VAL A 129 -14.99 5.64 13.98
CA VAL A 129 -15.34 4.53 14.87
C VAL A 129 -15.03 3.18 14.22
N LEU A 130 -15.32 3.00 12.93
CA LEU A 130 -14.90 1.81 12.19
C LEU A 130 -13.37 1.65 12.23
N SER A 131 -12.63 2.70 11.88
CA SER A 131 -11.16 2.68 11.86
C SER A 131 -10.58 2.33 13.23
N ALA A 132 -11.10 2.92 14.31
CA ALA A 132 -10.64 2.64 15.67
C ALA A 132 -10.98 1.20 16.11
N THR A 133 -12.14 0.68 15.70
CA THR A 133 -12.54 -0.71 15.97
C THR A 133 -11.63 -1.69 15.25
N LEU A 134 -11.34 -1.43 13.97
CA LEU A 134 -10.39 -2.22 13.17
C LEU A 134 -9.00 -2.19 13.78
N GLN A 135 -8.49 -1.01 14.11
CA GLN A 135 -7.19 -0.85 14.74
C GLN A 135 -7.11 -1.69 16.02
N LYS A 136 -8.09 -1.59 16.92
CA LYS A 136 -8.08 -2.36 18.18
C LYS A 136 -8.13 -3.87 17.95
N ALA A 137 -8.98 -4.34 17.04
CA ALA A 137 -9.12 -5.77 16.77
C ALA A 137 -7.87 -6.35 16.09
N LEU A 138 -7.33 -5.64 15.09
CA LEU A 138 -6.13 -6.04 14.35
C LEU A 138 -4.86 -5.91 15.20
N GLU A 139 -4.76 -4.89 16.06
CA GLU A 139 -3.65 -4.76 17.01
C GLU A 139 -3.62 -5.95 17.97
N LYS A 140 -4.78 -6.39 18.45
CA LYS A 140 -4.88 -7.55 19.34
C LYS A 140 -4.51 -8.86 18.64
N GLU A 141 -4.82 -8.98 17.35
CA GLU A 141 -4.56 -10.18 16.57
C GLU A 141 -3.13 -10.24 15.99
N TYR A 142 -2.63 -9.11 15.50
CA TYR A 142 -1.43 -9.01 14.67
C TYR A 142 -0.44 -7.92 15.13
N GLY A 143 -0.68 -7.23 16.25
CA GLY A 143 0.15 -6.12 16.71
C GLY A 143 1.63 -6.48 16.88
N SER A 144 1.93 -7.72 17.28
CA SER A 144 3.30 -8.23 17.39
C SER A 144 4.00 -8.48 16.04
N LYS A 145 3.26 -8.46 14.94
CA LYS A 145 3.75 -8.71 13.57
C LYS A 145 4.03 -7.44 12.78
N VAL A 146 3.65 -6.27 13.32
CA VAL A 146 3.97 -4.97 12.75
C VAL A 146 4.82 -4.21 13.76
N SER A 147 6.09 -4.04 13.44
CA SER A 147 7.05 -3.38 14.32
C SER A 147 6.80 -1.86 14.37
N LYS A 148 7.37 -1.18 15.38
CA LYS A 148 7.34 0.28 15.43
C LYS A 148 8.23 0.87 14.34
N GLU A 149 9.33 0.19 14.06
CA GLU A 149 10.35 0.52 13.08
C GLU A 149 9.74 0.55 11.66
N ASP A 150 8.87 -0.40 11.33
CA ASP A 150 8.13 -0.41 10.05
C ASP A 150 7.25 0.83 9.89
N VAL A 151 6.56 1.22 10.97
CA VAL A 151 5.71 2.41 11.00
C VAL A 151 6.56 3.66 10.87
N ASP A 152 7.69 3.74 11.58
CA ASP A 152 8.61 4.86 11.55
C ASP A 152 9.27 5.02 10.16
N LYS A 153 9.63 3.91 9.51
CA LYS A 153 10.17 3.90 8.15
C LYS A 153 9.15 4.43 7.15
N ALA A 154 7.91 3.94 7.20
CA ALA A 154 6.84 4.41 6.31
C ALA A 154 6.48 5.90 6.54
N TYR A 155 6.43 6.34 7.81
CA TYR A 155 6.22 7.74 8.15
C TYR A 155 7.32 8.63 7.58
N LYS A 156 8.59 8.22 7.75
CA LYS A 156 9.74 8.96 7.25
C LYS A 156 9.73 9.05 5.72
N GLN A 157 9.39 7.97 5.02
CA GLN A 157 9.26 7.99 3.57
C GLN A 157 8.19 8.99 3.11
N ALA A 158 7.01 8.99 3.75
CA ALA A 158 5.98 9.99 3.45
C ALA A 158 6.46 11.42 3.75
N SER A 159 7.10 11.63 4.90
CA SER A 159 7.66 12.94 5.27
C SER A 159 8.71 13.45 4.29
N GLU A 160 9.55 12.57 3.74
CA GLU A 160 10.59 12.93 2.76
C GLU A 160 10.00 13.37 1.42
N GLN A 161 8.84 12.84 1.02
CA GLN A 161 8.15 13.24 -0.21
C GLN A 161 7.61 14.68 -0.14
N TYR A 162 7.10 15.09 1.03
CA TYR A 162 6.54 16.43 1.23
C TYR A 162 7.54 17.44 1.78
N GLY A 163 8.68 16.97 2.32
CA GLY A 163 9.72 17.81 2.91
C GLY A 163 9.16 18.76 3.97
N ASP A 164 9.55 20.03 3.89
CA ASP A 164 9.15 21.06 4.84
C ASP A 164 7.64 21.35 4.85
N GLN A 165 6.88 20.88 3.84
CA GLN A 165 5.43 21.06 3.76
C GLN A 165 4.64 19.95 4.48
N PHE A 166 5.31 18.91 4.97
CA PHE A 166 4.62 17.73 5.48
C PHE A 166 3.70 18.03 6.65
N SER A 167 4.12 18.90 7.59
CA SER A 167 3.28 19.27 8.73
C SER A 167 2.03 20.05 8.32
N GLN A 168 2.12 20.95 7.32
CA GLN A 168 0.95 21.64 6.80
C GLN A 168 0.01 20.68 6.06
N VAL A 169 0.57 19.71 5.33
CA VAL A 169 -0.22 18.66 4.66
C VAL A 169 -1.00 17.84 5.69
N LEU A 170 -0.34 17.36 6.76
CA LEU A 170 -1.05 16.65 7.83
C LEU A 170 -2.15 17.51 8.45
N ALA A 171 -1.85 18.77 8.77
CA ALA A 171 -2.84 19.69 9.35
C ALA A 171 -4.03 19.95 8.41
N ALA A 172 -3.80 20.03 7.10
CA ALA A 172 -4.87 20.18 6.11
C ALA A 172 -5.82 18.99 6.07
N TYR A 173 -5.33 17.78 6.37
CA TYR A 173 -6.14 16.58 6.57
C TYR A 173 -6.64 16.42 8.01
N GLY A 174 -6.40 17.41 8.87
CA GLY A 174 -6.71 17.35 10.30
C GLY A 174 -6.03 16.17 10.99
N GLN A 175 -4.74 15.99 10.72
CA GLN A 175 -3.91 14.96 11.30
C GLN A 175 -2.72 15.54 12.05
N THR A 176 -2.34 14.86 13.11
CA THR A 176 -1.05 15.00 13.80
C THR A 176 -0.10 13.88 13.36
N GLU A 177 1.20 14.04 13.64
CA GLU A 177 2.19 12.98 13.49
C GLU A 177 1.72 11.66 14.12
N GLU A 178 1.23 11.70 15.36
CA GLU A 178 0.74 10.53 16.08
C GLU A 178 -0.45 9.87 15.36
N SER A 179 -1.46 10.66 14.98
CA SER A 179 -2.64 10.13 14.28
C SER A 179 -2.28 9.51 12.93
N TYR A 180 -1.31 10.11 12.21
CA TYR A 180 -0.86 9.59 10.93
C TYR A 180 -0.06 8.29 11.09
N ARG A 181 0.80 8.20 12.11
CA ARG A 181 1.49 6.95 12.47
C ARG A 181 0.51 5.83 12.84
N ASN A 182 -0.55 6.14 13.58
CA ASN A 182 -1.62 5.19 13.89
C ASN A 182 -2.36 4.72 12.62
N GLN A 183 -2.59 5.62 11.67
CA GLN A 183 -3.16 5.25 10.37
C GLN A 183 -2.23 4.34 9.57
N ILE A 184 -0.92 4.64 9.51
CA ILE A 184 0.09 3.78 8.89
C ILE A 184 0.11 2.39 9.53
N ARG A 185 0.10 2.34 10.87
CA ARG A 185 0.08 1.07 11.62
C ARG A 185 -1.15 0.25 11.29
N THR A 186 -2.33 0.87 11.27
CA THR A 186 -3.58 0.21 10.92
C THR A 186 -3.54 -0.36 9.50
N GLN A 187 -3.04 0.42 8.53
CA GLN A 187 -2.88 -0.04 7.14
C GLN A 187 -1.95 -1.26 7.05
N LYS A 188 -0.80 -1.23 7.75
CA LYS A 188 0.14 -2.37 7.79
C LYS A 188 -0.47 -3.62 8.42
N LEU A 189 -1.28 -3.46 9.47
CA LEU A 189 -1.97 -4.59 10.10
C LEU A 189 -3.03 -5.21 9.17
N VAL A 190 -3.78 -4.36 8.45
CA VAL A 190 -4.72 -4.83 7.41
C VAL A 190 -3.96 -5.57 6.31
N GLU A 191 -2.88 -4.98 5.79
CA GLU A 191 -2.05 -5.60 4.76
C GLU A 191 -1.51 -6.96 5.22
N TYR A 192 -1.00 -7.05 6.46
CA TYR A 192 -0.54 -8.31 7.04
C TYR A 192 -1.67 -9.34 7.13
N ALA A 193 -2.84 -8.96 7.64
CA ALA A 193 -4.00 -9.85 7.73
C ALA A 193 -4.42 -10.40 6.36
N VAL A 194 -4.47 -9.52 5.36
CA VAL A 194 -4.82 -9.87 3.97
C VAL A 194 -3.75 -10.78 3.35
N ASN A 195 -2.47 -10.51 3.58
CA ASN A 195 -1.37 -11.38 3.13
C ASN A 195 -1.48 -12.78 3.71
N GLN A 196 -1.69 -12.89 5.01
CA GLN A 196 -1.83 -14.18 5.69
C GLN A 196 -3.05 -14.95 5.18
N ALA A 197 -4.17 -14.27 4.97
CA ALA A 197 -5.36 -14.90 4.40
C ALA A 197 -5.13 -15.34 2.94
N ALA A 198 -4.46 -14.51 2.14
CA ALA A 198 -4.17 -14.81 0.74
C ALA A 198 -3.20 -16.01 0.61
N GLN A 199 -2.18 -16.09 1.46
CA GLN A 199 -1.25 -17.23 1.52
C GLN A 199 -1.98 -18.54 1.80
N LYS A 200 -2.94 -18.54 2.73
CA LYS A 200 -3.76 -19.72 3.06
C LYS A 200 -4.74 -20.11 1.94
N ASP A 201 -5.06 -19.18 1.04
CA ASP A 201 -5.97 -19.39 -0.09
C ASP A 201 -5.23 -19.82 -1.37
N LEU A 202 -3.90 -20.01 -1.32
CA LEU A 202 -3.11 -20.44 -2.46
C LEU A 202 -3.44 -21.90 -2.82
N THR A 203 -3.85 -22.10 -4.06
CA THR A 203 -4.16 -23.42 -4.63
C THR A 203 -3.48 -23.55 -5.99
N GLU A 204 -3.27 -24.79 -6.45
CA GLU A 204 -2.73 -25.05 -7.79
C GLU A 204 -3.59 -24.40 -8.89
N ALA A 205 -4.92 -24.35 -8.71
CA ALA A 205 -5.82 -23.66 -9.63
C ALA A 205 -5.52 -22.16 -9.71
N ASN A 206 -5.27 -21.50 -8.59
CA ASN A 206 -4.91 -20.09 -8.55
C ASN A 206 -3.56 -19.83 -9.27
N TYR A 207 -2.59 -20.72 -9.10
CA TYR A 207 -1.31 -20.64 -9.81
C TYR A 207 -1.46 -20.76 -11.32
N LYS A 208 -2.23 -21.75 -11.79
CA LYS A 208 -2.49 -21.92 -13.23
C LYS A 208 -3.21 -20.71 -13.82
N ALA A 209 -4.25 -20.21 -13.14
CA ALA A 209 -4.99 -19.02 -13.59
C ALA A 209 -4.11 -17.75 -13.61
N ALA A 210 -3.26 -17.55 -12.61
CA ALA A 210 -2.29 -16.45 -12.59
C ALA A 210 -1.25 -16.62 -13.70
N TYR A 211 -0.80 -17.85 -13.94
CA TYR A 211 0.16 -18.18 -14.97
C TYR A 211 -0.39 -17.89 -16.37
N ASP A 212 -1.67 -18.11 -16.66
CA ASP A 212 -2.24 -17.83 -17.99
C ASP A 212 -1.99 -16.38 -18.45
N ASN A 213 -2.15 -15.42 -17.54
CA ASN A 213 -1.94 -13.99 -17.80
C ASN A 213 -0.53 -13.49 -17.42
N TYR A 214 0.36 -14.38 -16.98
CA TYR A 214 1.71 -14.04 -16.56
C TYR A 214 2.58 -13.63 -17.75
N THR A 215 3.24 -12.48 -17.61
CA THR A 215 4.30 -11.99 -18.47
C THR A 215 5.64 -12.15 -17.73
N PRO A 216 6.60 -12.91 -18.30
CA PRO A 216 7.91 -13.10 -17.69
C PRO A 216 8.76 -11.82 -17.80
N ASN A 217 10.00 -11.92 -17.33
CA ASN A 217 10.95 -10.81 -17.30
C ASN A 217 11.03 -10.07 -18.64
N THR A 218 10.73 -8.79 -18.58
CA THR A 218 10.72 -7.82 -19.67
C THR A 218 11.63 -6.67 -19.28
N GLU A 219 12.66 -6.40 -20.08
CA GLU A 219 13.52 -5.25 -19.85
C GLU A 219 12.85 -4.00 -20.40
N VAL A 220 12.71 -2.97 -19.57
CA VAL A 220 12.07 -1.72 -19.93
C VAL A 220 12.96 -0.53 -19.63
N GLN A 221 12.81 0.51 -20.44
CA GLN A 221 13.28 1.86 -20.19
C GLN A 221 12.06 2.76 -20.06
N VAL A 222 11.96 3.47 -18.94
CA VAL A 222 10.82 4.34 -18.63
C VAL A 222 11.29 5.75 -18.41
N VAL A 223 10.58 6.71 -19.00
CA VAL A 223 10.68 8.13 -18.65
C VAL A 223 9.33 8.60 -18.13
N SER A 224 9.36 9.58 -17.23
CA SER A 224 8.15 10.22 -16.74
C SER A 224 8.31 11.73 -16.63
N THR A 225 7.21 12.44 -16.77
CA THR A 225 7.14 13.91 -16.62
C THR A 225 5.74 14.33 -16.18
N THR A 226 5.63 15.49 -15.55
CA THR A 226 4.33 16.14 -15.25
C THR A 226 3.88 17.10 -16.35
N ASP A 227 4.73 17.35 -17.36
CA ASP A 227 4.42 18.20 -18.50
C ASP A 227 3.98 17.35 -19.70
N LYS A 228 2.70 17.50 -20.08
CA LYS A 228 2.12 16.75 -21.20
C LYS A 228 2.80 17.08 -22.53
N ALA A 229 3.17 18.34 -22.78
CA ALA A 229 3.79 18.73 -24.02
C ALA A 229 5.18 18.11 -24.17
N VAL A 230 5.93 18.04 -23.06
CA VAL A 230 7.21 17.32 -23.04
C VAL A 230 7.01 15.82 -23.27
N ALA A 231 5.97 15.22 -22.67
CA ALA A 231 5.65 13.80 -22.90
C ALA A 231 5.31 13.52 -24.37
N ASP A 232 4.41 14.30 -24.97
CA ASP A 232 3.98 14.16 -26.37
C ASP A 232 5.17 14.34 -27.34
N LYS A 233 6.09 15.26 -27.01
CA LYS A 233 7.32 15.48 -27.78
C LYS A 233 8.26 14.27 -27.70
N VAL A 234 8.52 13.76 -26.50
CA VAL A 234 9.38 12.58 -26.29
C VAL A 234 8.79 11.34 -26.96
N ASP A 235 7.48 11.13 -26.86
CA ASP A 235 6.77 10.04 -27.55
C ASP A 235 7.01 10.07 -29.06
N SER A 236 6.83 11.24 -29.67
CA SER A 236 7.00 11.45 -31.11
C SER A 236 8.45 11.22 -31.54
N GLU A 237 9.43 11.80 -30.82
CA GLU A 237 10.85 11.68 -31.14
C GLU A 237 11.38 10.26 -30.92
N ALA A 238 10.92 9.58 -29.86
CA ALA A 238 11.35 8.22 -29.52
C ALA A 238 10.86 7.14 -30.48
N LYS A 239 9.73 7.39 -31.18
CA LYS A 239 9.18 6.48 -32.19
C LYS A 239 9.80 6.64 -33.58
N ALA A 240 10.63 7.67 -33.79
CA ALA A 240 11.33 7.83 -35.06
C ALA A 240 12.29 6.65 -35.31
N GLU A 241 12.42 6.25 -36.57
CA GLU A 241 13.28 5.14 -36.96
C GLU A 241 14.74 5.41 -36.55
N GLY A 242 15.35 4.46 -35.83
CA GLY A 242 16.73 4.58 -35.33
C GLY A 242 16.91 5.50 -34.13
N ALA A 243 15.84 6.04 -33.53
CA ALA A 243 15.95 6.90 -32.35
C ALA A 243 16.53 6.15 -31.13
N ASP A 244 17.50 6.78 -30.48
CA ASP A 244 17.98 6.36 -29.16
C ASP A 244 17.09 6.97 -28.08
N PHE A 245 16.23 6.14 -27.49
CA PHE A 245 15.32 6.51 -26.41
C PHE A 245 16.01 7.23 -25.25
N SER A 246 17.21 6.79 -24.88
CA SER A 246 17.98 7.39 -23.79
C SER A 246 18.55 8.75 -24.16
N GLN A 247 18.88 8.96 -25.44
CA GLN A 247 19.31 10.27 -25.92
C GLN A 247 18.13 11.24 -26.03
N VAL A 248 17.00 10.80 -26.61
CA VAL A 248 15.76 11.60 -26.69
C VAL A 248 15.30 12.06 -25.31
N ALA A 249 15.34 11.18 -24.31
CA ALA A 249 15.03 11.54 -22.93
C ALA A 249 15.95 12.64 -22.40
N LYS A 250 17.28 12.49 -22.56
CA LYS A 250 18.28 13.46 -22.09
C LYS A 250 18.15 14.81 -22.79
N ASP A 251 17.90 14.83 -24.09
CA ASP A 251 17.72 16.05 -24.89
C ASP A 251 16.48 16.84 -24.41
N ASN A 252 15.49 16.14 -23.85
CA ASN A 252 14.32 16.73 -23.20
C ASN A 252 14.47 16.86 -21.67
N SER A 253 15.70 16.77 -21.14
CA SER A 253 16.01 16.93 -19.72
C SER A 253 15.31 15.93 -18.79
N LEU A 254 15.01 14.73 -19.29
CA LEU A 254 14.43 13.62 -18.51
C LEU A 254 15.48 12.56 -18.18
N GLU A 255 15.30 11.90 -17.04
CA GLU A 255 16.11 10.74 -16.64
C GLU A 255 15.40 9.44 -17.05
N VAL A 256 16.13 8.53 -17.68
CA VAL A 256 15.63 7.18 -17.98
C VAL A 256 15.83 6.27 -16.77
N THR A 257 14.77 5.56 -16.42
CA THR A 257 14.83 4.45 -15.45
C THR A 257 14.78 3.12 -16.20
N SER A 258 15.86 2.35 -16.12
CA SER A 258 15.94 1.00 -16.70
C SER A 258 15.69 -0.05 -15.62
N LYS A 259 14.76 -0.98 -15.87
CA LYS A 259 14.46 -2.10 -14.96
C LYS A 259 14.03 -3.34 -15.74
N THR A 260 14.26 -4.51 -15.14
CA THR A 260 13.59 -5.74 -15.55
C THR A 260 12.31 -5.87 -14.73
N VAL A 261 11.18 -6.00 -15.43
CA VAL A 261 9.85 -6.10 -14.81
C VAL A 261 9.11 -7.34 -15.30
N ASN A 262 8.25 -7.91 -14.47
CA ASN A 262 7.38 -9.01 -14.82
C ASN A 262 5.98 -8.78 -14.19
N SER A 263 5.03 -9.69 -14.36
CA SER A 263 3.67 -9.50 -13.82
C SER A 263 3.62 -9.33 -12.29
N ALA A 264 4.65 -9.73 -11.55
CA ALA A 264 4.74 -9.52 -10.11
C ALA A 264 5.31 -8.14 -9.71
N SER A 265 5.91 -7.40 -10.65
CA SER A 265 6.55 -6.11 -10.40
C SER A 265 5.56 -5.04 -9.94
N GLN A 266 6.04 -4.14 -9.08
CA GLN A 266 5.30 -2.97 -8.57
C GLN A 266 6.14 -1.69 -8.70
N ASP A 267 7.24 -1.74 -9.46
CA ASP A 267 8.19 -0.63 -9.65
C ASP A 267 7.59 0.57 -10.39
N PHE A 268 6.57 0.31 -11.21
CA PHE A 268 5.86 1.31 -12.01
C PHE A 268 4.34 1.15 -11.83
N PRO A 269 3.54 2.20 -12.13
CA PRO A 269 2.08 2.09 -12.10
C PRO A 269 1.56 0.94 -12.99
N ALA A 270 0.43 0.35 -12.61
CA ALA A 270 -0.15 -0.81 -13.30
C ALA A 270 -0.40 -0.56 -14.80
N ASP A 271 -0.86 0.64 -15.17
CA ASP A 271 -1.10 1.03 -16.57
C ASP A 271 0.20 1.09 -17.38
N VAL A 272 1.30 1.52 -16.74
CA VAL A 272 2.64 1.61 -17.35
C VAL A 272 3.20 0.22 -17.61
N LEU A 273 3.09 -0.68 -16.62
CA LEU A 273 3.47 -2.10 -16.78
C LEU A 273 2.61 -2.78 -17.86
N THR A 274 1.31 -2.52 -17.87
CA THR A 274 0.38 -3.07 -18.88
C THR A 274 0.74 -2.61 -20.28
N ALA A 275 1.09 -1.33 -20.45
CA ALA A 275 1.54 -0.79 -21.73
C ALA A 275 2.83 -1.49 -22.19
N ALA A 276 3.81 -1.67 -21.30
CA ALA A 276 5.05 -2.37 -21.60
C ALA A 276 4.80 -3.83 -22.03
N PHE A 277 3.98 -4.58 -21.28
CA PHE A 277 3.77 -6.00 -21.55
C PHE A 277 3.01 -6.28 -22.85
N LYS A 278 2.19 -5.34 -23.33
CA LYS A 278 1.47 -5.44 -24.61
C LYS A 278 2.35 -5.18 -25.84
N GLN A 279 3.54 -4.64 -25.66
CA GLN A 279 4.43 -4.27 -26.75
C GLN A 279 5.29 -5.42 -27.25
N ASP A 280 5.75 -5.26 -28.48
CA ASP A 280 6.85 -6.01 -29.05
C ASP A 280 8.20 -5.52 -28.50
N ALA A 281 9.23 -6.37 -28.62
CA ALA A 281 10.59 -5.96 -28.29
C ALA A 281 11.05 -4.80 -29.18
N ASN A 282 11.77 -3.85 -28.58
CA ASN A 282 12.23 -2.58 -29.12
C ASN A 282 11.14 -1.54 -29.44
N ALA A 283 9.86 -1.81 -29.16
CA ALA A 283 8.79 -0.84 -29.36
C ALA A 283 8.71 0.21 -28.23
N VAL A 284 8.11 1.36 -28.56
CA VAL A 284 7.85 2.49 -27.65
C VAL A 284 6.34 2.68 -27.49
N SER A 285 5.88 2.95 -26.27
CA SER A 285 4.46 3.15 -25.95
C SER A 285 3.95 4.47 -26.49
N ASP A 286 2.64 4.57 -26.68
CA ASP A 286 1.97 5.86 -26.57
C ASP A 286 2.15 6.44 -25.16
N VAL A 287 1.89 7.74 -25.00
CA VAL A 287 1.92 8.39 -23.69
C VAL A 287 0.88 7.75 -22.76
N VAL A 288 1.36 7.13 -21.68
CA VAL A 288 0.53 6.55 -20.62
C VAL A 288 0.28 7.63 -19.56
N THR A 289 -0.98 7.98 -19.34
CA THR A 289 -1.36 8.99 -18.34
C THR A 289 -1.82 8.30 -17.06
N VAL A 290 -1.14 8.57 -15.95
CA VAL A 290 -1.51 8.07 -14.62
C VAL A 290 -1.91 9.24 -13.75
N SER A 291 -3.14 9.22 -13.25
CA SER A 291 -3.65 10.26 -12.35
C SER A 291 -3.47 9.86 -10.89
N ASN A 292 -2.93 10.77 -10.09
CA ASN A 292 -2.90 10.62 -8.64
C ASN A 292 -4.33 10.80 -8.10
N SER A 293 -4.92 9.74 -7.55
CA SER A 293 -6.30 9.75 -7.05
C SER A 293 -6.53 10.72 -5.89
N SER A 294 -5.48 11.07 -5.14
CA SER A 294 -5.58 11.97 -3.99
C SER A 294 -5.47 13.44 -4.37
N THR A 295 -4.65 13.78 -5.37
CA THR A 295 -4.39 15.19 -5.76
C THR A 295 -5.01 15.58 -7.10
N GLY A 296 -5.43 14.61 -7.90
CA GLY A 296 -5.84 14.81 -9.29
C GLY A 296 -4.69 15.12 -10.24
N ALA A 297 -3.45 15.21 -9.76
CA ALA A 297 -2.29 15.52 -10.60
C ALA A 297 -1.99 14.34 -11.54
N ALA A 298 -1.73 14.65 -12.82
CA ALA A 298 -1.35 13.66 -13.81
C ALA A 298 0.17 13.56 -13.95
N THR A 299 0.66 12.32 -14.06
CA THR A 299 2.03 12.01 -14.48
C THR A 299 1.95 11.24 -15.79
N TYR A 300 2.75 11.65 -16.76
CA TYR A 300 2.82 11.06 -18.09
C TYR A 300 4.06 10.18 -18.18
N TYR A 301 3.90 8.98 -18.72
CA TYR A 301 4.95 7.98 -18.88
C TYR A 301 5.09 7.59 -20.35
N ILE A 302 6.33 7.39 -20.79
CA ILE A 302 6.64 6.73 -22.05
C ILE A 302 7.54 5.54 -21.71
N VAL A 303 7.21 4.38 -22.25
CA VAL A 303 7.93 3.13 -21.99
C VAL A 303 8.46 2.57 -23.28
N LYS A 304 9.76 2.29 -23.31
CA LYS A 304 10.39 1.44 -24.33
C LYS A 304 10.56 0.04 -23.77
N THR A 305 9.96 -0.93 -24.42
CA THR A 305 10.21 -2.35 -24.16
C THR A 305 11.48 -2.75 -24.90
N VAL A 306 12.57 -3.02 -24.17
CA VAL A 306 13.88 -3.36 -24.78
C VAL A 306 13.88 -4.81 -25.23
N SER A 307 13.52 -5.73 -24.32
CA SER A 307 13.53 -7.16 -24.57
C SER A 307 12.46 -7.87 -23.76
N LYS A 308 12.05 -9.06 -24.21
CA LYS A 308 11.06 -9.91 -23.53
C LYS A 308 11.62 -11.32 -23.43
N SER A 309 11.57 -11.90 -22.25
CA SER A 309 11.90 -13.31 -22.04
C SER A 309 10.80 -14.20 -22.62
N GLU A 310 11.16 -15.38 -23.10
CA GLU A 310 10.18 -16.41 -23.43
C GLU A 310 9.53 -16.96 -22.17
N LYS A 311 8.23 -17.23 -22.24
CA LYS A 311 7.46 -17.78 -21.14
C LYS A 311 7.66 -19.30 -21.10
N ASN A 312 8.30 -19.78 -20.04
CA ASN A 312 8.52 -21.19 -19.79
C ASN A 312 7.18 -21.90 -19.56
N ALA A 313 6.94 -23.00 -20.28
CA ALA A 313 5.68 -23.74 -20.25
C ALA A 313 5.29 -24.29 -18.86
N ASP A 314 6.26 -24.59 -17.99
CA ASP A 314 5.99 -25.03 -16.62
C ASP A 314 5.87 -23.82 -15.68
N TRP A 315 4.64 -23.55 -15.22
CA TRP A 315 4.32 -22.48 -14.30
C TRP A 315 5.12 -22.55 -12.99
N LYS A 316 5.59 -23.74 -12.59
CA LYS A 316 6.38 -23.93 -11.36
C LYS A 316 7.69 -23.14 -11.39
N ASN A 317 8.25 -22.87 -12.57
CA ASN A 317 9.42 -22.01 -12.72
C ASN A 317 9.17 -20.55 -12.34
N TYR A 318 7.91 -20.16 -12.20
CA TYR A 318 7.49 -18.83 -11.78
C TYR A 318 6.77 -18.84 -10.43
N LYS A 319 6.87 -19.91 -9.64
CA LYS A 319 6.06 -20.08 -8.42
C LYS A 319 6.12 -18.87 -7.49
N ASP A 320 7.30 -18.30 -7.25
CA ASP A 320 7.46 -17.14 -6.35
C ASP A 320 6.81 -15.88 -6.92
N ASP A 321 6.98 -15.62 -8.21
CA ASP A 321 6.38 -14.46 -8.87
C ASP A 321 4.87 -14.62 -9.02
N LEU A 322 4.38 -15.81 -9.32
CA LEU A 322 2.95 -16.12 -9.34
C LEU A 322 2.33 -15.99 -7.94
N THR A 323 3.06 -16.37 -6.89
CA THR A 323 2.62 -16.15 -5.50
C THR A 323 2.40 -14.66 -5.25
N LYS A 324 3.34 -13.80 -5.66
CA LYS A 324 3.22 -12.35 -5.55
C LYS A 324 2.05 -11.82 -6.38
N VAL A 325 1.88 -12.29 -7.62
CA VAL A 325 0.74 -11.90 -8.49
C VAL A 325 -0.60 -12.21 -7.82
N ILE A 326 -0.77 -13.43 -7.31
CA ILE A 326 -2.01 -13.85 -6.65
C ILE A 326 -2.27 -13.00 -5.40
N ILE A 327 -1.26 -12.83 -4.55
CA ILE A 327 -1.38 -12.04 -3.32
C ILE A 327 -1.72 -10.58 -3.66
N ASN A 328 -1.04 -9.95 -4.63
CA ASN A 328 -1.31 -8.58 -5.05
C ASN A 328 -2.73 -8.42 -5.62
N GLY A 329 -3.20 -9.41 -6.38
CA GLY A 329 -4.59 -9.47 -6.85
C GLY A 329 -5.59 -9.50 -5.69
N LYS A 330 -5.34 -10.34 -4.68
CA LYS A 330 -6.18 -10.44 -3.46
C LYS A 330 -6.15 -9.16 -2.62
N LYS A 331 -4.99 -8.49 -2.50
CA LYS A 331 -4.87 -7.19 -1.82
C LYS A 331 -5.75 -6.12 -2.47
N SER A 332 -5.81 -6.12 -3.80
CA SER A 332 -6.59 -5.14 -4.57
C SER A 332 -8.08 -5.47 -4.60
N ASP A 333 -8.46 -6.72 -4.31
CA ASP A 333 -9.85 -7.14 -4.19
C ASP A 333 -10.46 -6.64 -2.86
N THR A 334 -11.34 -5.64 -2.99
CA THR A 334 -12.05 -5.04 -1.87
C THR A 334 -12.96 -6.05 -1.16
N ASN A 335 -13.57 -7.00 -1.88
CA ASN A 335 -14.43 -8.02 -1.27
C ASN A 335 -13.59 -9.00 -0.45
N PHE A 336 -12.44 -9.42 -0.98
CA PHE A 336 -11.52 -10.28 -0.24
C PHE A 336 -11.02 -9.57 1.02
N THR A 337 -10.52 -8.35 0.89
CA THR A 337 -10.07 -7.53 2.02
C THR A 337 -11.16 -7.35 3.08
N ASN A 338 -12.38 -7.00 2.66
CA ASN A 338 -13.52 -6.87 3.57
C ASN A 338 -13.87 -8.19 4.27
N SER A 339 -13.75 -9.33 3.56
CA SER A 339 -14.00 -10.66 4.15
C SER A 339 -12.97 -11.01 5.23
N VAL A 340 -11.70 -10.63 5.04
CA VAL A 340 -10.63 -10.83 6.03
C VAL A 340 -10.89 -9.98 7.27
N ILE A 341 -11.22 -8.71 7.07
CA ILE A 341 -11.63 -7.79 8.14
C ILE A 341 -12.82 -8.37 8.92
N ALA A 342 -13.87 -8.82 8.22
CA ALA A 342 -15.04 -9.43 8.84
C ALA A 342 -14.68 -10.65 9.70
N LYS A 343 -13.77 -11.52 9.22
CA LYS A 343 -13.28 -12.68 9.99
C LYS A 343 -12.59 -12.25 11.29
N VAL A 344 -11.74 -11.22 11.24
CA VAL A 344 -11.09 -10.68 12.44
C VAL A 344 -12.12 -10.12 13.42
N LEU A 345 -13.04 -9.27 12.96
CA LEU A 345 -14.05 -8.66 13.83
C LEU A 345 -14.99 -9.71 14.46
N LYS A 346 -15.36 -10.76 13.71
CA LYS A 346 -16.12 -11.90 14.23
C LYS A 346 -15.34 -12.68 15.29
N LYS A 347 -14.04 -12.93 15.07
CA LYS A 347 -13.17 -13.64 16.04
C LYS A 347 -13.16 -12.95 17.40
N TYR A 348 -13.17 -11.61 17.42
CA TYR A 348 -13.20 -10.82 18.66
C TYR A 348 -14.61 -10.53 19.19
N ASN A 349 -15.64 -11.14 18.59
CA ASN A 349 -17.04 -10.92 18.93
C ASN A 349 -17.40 -9.43 19.06
N VAL A 350 -16.97 -8.63 18.08
CA VAL A 350 -17.31 -7.20 18.04
C VAL A 350 -18.83 -7.04 17.97
N LYS A 351 -19.36 -6.18 18.85
CA LYS A 351 -20.79 -5.87 18.96
C LYS A 351 -20.99 -4.38 18.83
N VAL A 352 -21.95 -3.98 17.99
CA VAL A 352 -22.39 -2.60 17.89
C VAL A 352 -23.32 -2.32 19.07
N VAL A 353 -22.89 -1.44 19.97
CA VAL A 353 -23.68 -1.05 21.15
C VAL A 353 -24.53 0.16 20.86
N ASP A 354 -23.96 1.20 20.24
CA ASP A 354 -24.69 2.39 19.79
C ASP A 354 -25.16 2.21 18.34
N LYS A 355 -26.48 2.25 18.15
CA LYS A 355 -27.15 2.06 16.87
C LYS A 355 -26.75 3.09 15.80
N ALA A 356 -26.21 4.25 16.20
CA ALA A 356 -25.67 5.23 15.25
C ALA A 356 -24.55 4.65 14.37
N PHE A 357 -23.88 3.58 14.81
CA PHE A 357 -22.78 2.93 14.09
C PHE A 357 -23.16 1.59 13.45
N SER A 358 -24.42 1.15 13.56
CA SER A 358 -24.87 -0.14 12.99
C SER A 358 -24.62 -0.20 11.49
N ALA A 359 -25.02 0.83 10.74
CA ALA A 359 -24.91 0.83 9.28
C ALA A 359 -23.48 0.56 8.76
N ILE A 360 -22.45 1.13 9.40
CA ILE A 360 -21.06 1.01 8.94
C ILE A 360 -20.36 -0.26 9.43
N LEU A 361 -20.78 -0.81 10.57
CA LEU A 361 -20.16 -2.00 11.16
C LEU A 361 -20.87 -3.29 10.74
N ASP A 362 -22.18 -3.25 10.52
CA ASP A 362 -23.00 -4.44 10.23
C ASP A 362 -22.51 -5.18 8.99
N GLN A 363 -22.02 -4.46 7.96
CA GLN A 363 -21.44 -5.06 6.76
C GLN A 363 -20.29 -6.05 7.04
N TYR A 364 -19.63 -5.91 8.20
CA TYR A 364 -18.55 -6.80 8.64
C TYR A 364 -18.99 -7.82 9.70
N VAL A 365 -19.84 -7.43 10.67
CA VAL A 365 -20.18 -8.32 11.80
C VAL A 365 -21.36 -9.26 11.52
N THR A 366 -22.34 -8.88 10.69
CA THR A 366 -23.52 -9.75 10.40
C THR A 366 -23.27 -10.75 9.27
N GLY A 367 -22.18 -10.60 8.51
CA GLY A 367 -21.82 -11.52 7.44
C GLY A 367 -22.61 -11.34 6.14
N SER A 368 -23.39 -10.27 5.99
CA SER A 368 -24.20 -10.00 4.78
C SER A 368 -23.41 -9.49 3.57
N GLY A 369 -22.09 -9.33 3.66
CA GLY A 369 -21.22 -8.86 2.56
C GLY A 369 -21.12 -9.77 1.33
N ALA A 370 -21.90 -10.85 1.25
CA ALA A 370 -21.97 -11.74 0.08
C ALA A 370 -23.33 -11.74 -0.64
N SER A 371 -24.20 -10.77 -0.38
CA SER A 371 -25.46 -10.61 -1.15
C SER A 371 -25.35 -9.48 -2.16
N SER A 372 -25.07 -9.89 -3.39
CA SER A 372 -25.22 -9.15 -4.64
C SER A 372 -26.46 -8.25 -4.68
N SER A 373 -26.28 -6.94 -4.90
CA SER A 373 -27.32 -6.09 -5.46
C SER A 373 -27.26 -6.14 -7.00
N SER A 374 -27.73 -7.24 -7.59
CA SER A 374 -28.16 -7.22 -8.98
C SER A 374 -29.47 -6.43 -9.05
N SER A 375 -29.38 -5.16 -9.42
CA SER A 375 -30.53 -4.33 -9.76
C SER A 375 -31.15 -4.86 -11.06
N SER A 376 -32.14 -5.75 -10.94
CA SER A 376 -33.04 -6.04 -12.04
C SER A 376 -34.05 -4.90 -12.18
N SER A 377 -33.78 -4.02 -13.14
CA SER A 377 -34.75 -3.08 -13.69
C SER A 377 -35.90 -3.88 -14.32
N SER A 378 -37.03 -3.96 -13.63
CA SER A 378 -38.30 -4.37 -14.23
C SER A 378 -39.03 -3.11 -14.71
N SER A 379 -38.84 -2.78 -15.98
CA SER A 379 -39.72 -1.83 -16.68
C SER A 379 -41.05 -2.53 -16.98
N LYS A 380 -42.15 -1.89 -16.58
CA LYS A 380 -43.52 -2.19 -17.00
C LYS A 380 -43.82 -1.47 -18.31
#